data_AF-F4R8W7-F1
#
_entry.id   AF-F4R8W7-F1
#
_cell.length_a   1.000
_cell.length_b   1.000
_cell.length_c   1.000
_cell.angle_alpha   90.00
_cell.angle_beta   90.00
_cell.angle_gamma   90.00
#
_symmetry.space_group_name_H-M   'P 1'
#
loop_
_entity.id
_entity.type
_entity.pdbx_description
1 polymer ?
#
loop_
_entity_poly.entity_id
_entity_poly.type
_entity_poly.pdbx_seq_one_letter_code
_entity_poly.pdbx_strand_id
1 'polypeptide(L)'
;MRTLKPAEEFMHLNFPLVSLPSFHIVCLAIIFAFREGDVFKSPAALKEQAKSARNDTSNDTSYKEEKKKINKKTHDTTKSPEKSHDGVTAATKPKTPPSIGELTKFVLALLMSPRGLQCTWSPPPHIVPLGKATSKSAFVGETIMTGIIMHLLFLTTCAFAVPSCQNPRGAYGFLTEEVGLPPSQLLETVSPYILTLVFGGTAYSGFSLLAALFNLVEVTVYWLARIILPSDFKPEEFDPVWYPPLFSAPWSRHNLTDFWAKDADYIIPLLGWHATFRYDFIYCGAMPFLKIFGGYGPVTTKIAGLAGAMLCSAAMHEIALVSITKIDWTFVTTKMFLGQGLGIVMETIYRKLTGKKVRMDWIHLNHLKEAELRQLYTSSNPGWGSYWVFMDSSAFGVMG
;
A
#
# COMPACT_ATOMS: atom_id res chain seq x y z
N MET A 1 -2.32 -34.45 22.90
CA MET A 1 -2.86 -34.56 21.53
C MET A 1 -3.61 -33.27 21.22
N ARG A 2 -3.09 -32.41 20.35
CA ARG A 2 -3.83 -31.22 19.89
C ARG A 2 -4.83 -31.69 18.83
N THR A 3 -6.10 -31.81 19.22
CA THR A 3 -7.21 -32.06 18.30
C THR A 3 -7.34 -30.87 17.35
N LEU A 4 -7.10 -31.11 16.06
CA LEU A 4 -7.48 -30.19 14.98
C LEU A 4 -9.01 -30.07 15.03
N LYS A 5 -9.48 -28.88 15.38
CA LYS A 5 -10.90 -28.55 15.54
C LYS A 5 -11.52 -28.18 14.17
N PRO A 6 -12.86 -28.03 14.09
CA PRO A 6 -13.60 -27.91 12.81
C PRO A 6 -13.19 -26.70 11.97
N ALA A 7 -13.54 -26.72 10.68
CA ALA A 7 -13.07 -25.73 9.71
C ALA A 7 -13.46 -24.26 9.98
N GLU A 8 -14.46 -24.06 10.85
CA GLU A 8 -14.85 -22.77 11.45
C GLU A 8 -13.72 -22.14 12.29
N GLU A 9 -12.72 -22.93 12.70
CA GLU A 9 -11.53 -22.49 13.44
C GLU A 9 -10.30 -22.20 12.57
N PHE A 10 -10.36 -22.37 11.24
CA PHE A 10 -9.28 -21.92 10.33
C PHE A 10 -9.34 -20.41 10.02
N MET A 11 -9.71 -19.61 11.03
CA MET A 11 -9.75 -18.14 10.96
C MET A 11 -8.46 -17.54 10.38
N HIS A 12 -7.31 -18.17 10.63
CA HIS A 12 -6.00 -17.64 10.24
C HIS A 12 -5.68 -17.75 8.74
N LEU A 13 -6.38 -18.60 7.98
CA LEU A 13 -6.13 -18.79 6.54
C LEU A 13 -7.12 -18.02 5.67
N ASN A 14 -8.36 -17.85 6.09
CA ASN A 14 -9.40 -17.17 5.31
C ASN A 14 -9.05 -15.70 5.04
N PHE A 15 -8.52 -15.00 6.03
CA PHE A 15 -8.16 -13.59 5.90
C PHE A 15 -7.09 -13.35 4.80
N PRO A 16 -5.88 -13.96 4.87
CA PRO A 16 -4.84 -13.70 3.87
C PRO A 16 -5.03 -14.45 2.54
N LEU A 17 -5.69 -15.62 2.53
CA LEU A 17 -5.78 -16.46 1.32
C LEU A 17 -7.10 -16.36 0.58
N VAL A 18 -8.18 -15.92 1.24
CA VAL A 18 -9.51 -15.85 0.62
C VAL A 18 -9.96 -14.39 0.50
N SER A 19 -10.05 -13.65 1.60
CA SER A 19 -10.65 -12.31 1.60
C SER A 19 -9.84 -11.30 0.78
N LEU A 20 -8.54 -11.14 1.07
CA LEU A 20 -7.70 -10.17 0.36
C LEU A 20 -7.51 -10.53 -1.14
N PRO A 21 -7.22 -11.79 -1.51
CA PRO A 21 -7.16 -12.16 -2.93
C PRO A 21 -8.50 -12.00 -3.64
N SER A 22 -9.62 -12.35 -3.00
CA SER A 22 -10.96 -12.18 -3.61
C SER A 22 -11.27 -10.70 -3.86
N PHE A 23 -10.98 -9.82 -2.89
CA PHE A 23 -11.13 -8.38 -3.08
C PHE A 23 -10.28 -7.90 -4.27
N HIS A 24 -9.00 -8.28 -4.31
CA HIS A 24 -8.10 -7.91 -5.40
C HIS A 24 -8.59 -8.42 -6.76
N ILE A 25 -9.03 -9.68 -6.85
CA ILE A 25 -9.57 -10.28 -8.07
C ILE A 25 -10.82 -9.54 -8.54
N VAL A 26 -11.72 -9.17 -7.62
CA VAL A 26 -12.92 -8.38 -7.96
C VAL A 26 -12.52 -7.00 -8.49
N CYS A 27 -11.58 -6.32 -7.84
CA CYS A 27 -11.06 -5.04 -8.32
C CYS A 27 -10.42 -5.18 -9.72
N LEU A 28 -9.58 -6.19 -9.92
CA LEU A 28 -8.97 -6.48 -11.23
C LEU A 28 -10.03 -6.78 -12.29
N ALA A 29 -11.08 -7.53 -11.97
CA ALA A 29 -12.17 -7.83 -12.89
C ALA A 29 -12.92 -6.55 -13.30
N ILE A 30 -13.18 -5.64 -12.36
CA ILE A 30 -13.78 -4.33 -12.63
C ILE A 30 -12.83 -3.51 -13.52
N ILE A 31 -11.55 -3.40 -13.16
CA ILE A 31 -10.53 -2.70 -13.93
C ILE A 31 -10.49 -3.23 -15.36
N PHE A 32 -10.44 -4.54 -15.53
CA PHE A 32 -10.38 -5.19 -16.83
C PHE A 32 -11.65 -4.93 -17.65
N ALA A 33 -12.84 -5.03 -17.03
CA ALA A 33 -14.12 -4.81 -17.71
C ALA A 33 -14.28 -3.38 -18.25
N PHE A 34 -13.75 -2.38 -17.55
CA PHE A 34 -13.90 -0.97 -17.90
C PHE A 34 -12.70 -0.36 -18.61
N ARG A 35 -11.66 -1.15 -18.87
CA ARG A 35 -10.45 -0.65 -19.52
C ARG A 35 -10.39 -1.01 -20.99
N GLU A 36 -10.25 0.01 -21.80
CA GLU A 36 -9.99 -0.11 -23.23
C GLU A 36 -8.47 -0.06 -23.49
N GLY A 37 -7.88 -1.12 -24.06
CA GLY A 37 -6.49 -1.14 -24.51
C GLY A 37 -5.72 -2.44 -24.22
N ASP A 38 -4.44 -2.46 -24.59
CA ASP A 38 -3.55 -3.60 -24.35
C ASP A 38 -3.35 -3.84 -22.85
N VAL A 39 -3.28 -5.12 -22.46
CA VAL A 39 -3.08 -5.54 -21.08
C VAL A 39 -1.62 -5.35 -20.64
N PHE A 40 -0.68 -5.72 -21.49
CA PHE A 40 0.75 -5.60 -21.21
C PHE A 40 1.34 -4.39 -21.89
N LYS A 41 2.29 -3.74 -21.21
CA LYS A 41 3.07 -2.66 -21.82
C LYS A 41 3.90 -3.22 -22.96
N SER A 42 4.11 -2.42 -24.00
CA SER A 42 5.02 -2.80 -25.08
C SER A 42 6.44 -2.99 -24.55
N PRO A 43 7.27 -3.86 -25.18
CA PRO A 43 8.67 -4.04 -24.79
C PRO A 43 9.46 -2.73 -24.79
N ALA A 44 9.12 -1.77 -25.67
CA ALA A 44 9.70 -0.45 -25.69
C ALA A 44 9.34 0.37 -24.44
N ALA A 45 8.06 0.36 -24.04
CA ALA A 45 7.59 1.04 -22.84
C ALA A 45 8.21 0.42 -21.56
N LEU A 46 8.38 -0.90 -21.50
CA LEU A 46 9.06 -1.58 -20.38
C LEU A 46 10.55 -1.18 -20.30
N LYS A 47 11.24 -1.11 -21.44
CA LYS A 47 12.64 -0.67 -21.50
C LYS A 47 12.81 0.80 -21.11
N GLU A 48 11.91 1.67 -21.55
CA GLU A 48 11.90 3.08 -21.17
C GLU A 48 11.64 3.24 -19.67
N GLN A 49 10.67 2.49 -19.14
CA GLN A 49 10.36 2.45 -17.71
C GLN A 49 11.58 2.01 -16.86
N ALA A 50 12.28 0.97 -17.29
CA ALA A 50 13.50 0.49 -16.64
C ALA A 50 14.67 1.49 -16.75
N LYS A 51 14.80 2.21 -17.87
CA LYS A 51 15.83 3.25 -18.07
C LYS A 51 15.57 4.49 -17.23
N SER A 52 14.33 4.98 -17.20
CA SER A 52 13.93 6.11 -16.36
C SER A 52 14.19 5.80 -14.89
N ALA A 53 13.83 4.61 -14.41
CA ALA A 53 14.10 4.20 -13.02
C ALA A 53 15.60 4.12 -12.68
N ARG A 54 16.46 3.77 -13.65
CA ARG A 54 17.93 3.73 -13.47
C ARG A 54 18.57 5.12 -13.53
N ASN A 55 18.01 6.04 -14.31
CA ASN A 55 18.55 7.40 -14.48
C ASN A 55 18.08 8.36 -13.38
N ASP A 56 16.90 8.13 -12.78
CA ASP A 56 16.42 8.89 -11.62
C ASP A 56 17.30 8.68 -10.38
N THR A 57 18.21 7.69 -10.40
CA THR A 57 19.23 7.52 -9.36
C THR A 57 20.46 8.42 -9.58
N SER A 58 20.54 9.20 -10.66
CA SER A 58 21.76 9.97 -10.98
C SER A 58 21.60 11.40 -11.50
N ASN A 59 20.43 11.98 -11.76
CA ASN A 59 20.35 13.44 -12.02
C ASN A 59 18.95 14.06 -11.91
N ASP A 60 18.97 15.27 -11.36
CA ASP A 60 17.92 16.27 -11.17
C ASP A 60 17.29 16.74 -12.51
N THR A 61 16.07 17.31 -12.47
CA THR A 61 15.33 18.07 -13.53
C THR A 61 14.11 17.50 -14.30
N SER A 62 13.42 16.42 -13.88
CA SER A 62 12.22 15.95 -14.64
C SER A 62 10.89 16.67 -14.35
N TYR A 63 10.76 17.43 -13.25
CA TYR A 63 9.44 17.96 -12.82
C TYR A 63 8.87 19.16 -13.61
N LYS A 64 9.60 19.74 -14.57
CA LYS A 64 9.14 20.92 -15.33
C LYS A 64 8.43 20.61 -16.64
N GLU A 65 8.58 19.42 -17.22
CA GLU A 65 7.98 19.14 -18.54
C GLU A 65 6.54 18.61 -18.48
N GLU A 66 6.15 17.91 -17.42
CA GLU A 66 4.84 17.25 -17.36
C GLU A 66 3.68 18.23 -17.07
N LYS A 67 3.92 19.32 -16.34
CA LYS A 67 2.93 20.41 -16.14
C LYS A 67 2.60 21.16 -17.44
N LYS A 68 3.50 21.17 -18.43
CA LYS A 68 3.29 21.87 -19.70
C LYS A 68 2.37 21.11 -20.66
N LYS A 69 2.29 19.77 -20.55
CA LYS A 69 1.43 18.93 -21.38
C LYS A 69 -0.02 18.87 -20.88
N ILE A 70 -0.26 19.03 -19.58
CA ILE A 70 -1.61 18.99 -19.00
C ILE A 70 -2.33 20.34 -19.16
N ASN A 71 -1.62 21.47 -19.09
CA ASN A 71 -2.25 22.80 -19.22
C ASN A 71 -2.58 23.24 -20.66
N LYS A 72 -2.06 22.57 -21.70
CA LYS A 72 -2.34 22.96 -23.10
C LYS A 72 -3.61 22.31 -23.68
N LYS A 73 -4.26 21.37 -22.98
CA LYS A 73 -5.40 20.60 -23.53
C LYS A 73 -6.79 21.13 -23.11
N THR A 74 -6.87 22.24 -22.37
CA THR A 74 -8.14 22.72 -21.78
C THR A 74 -8.57 24.11 -22.27
N HIS A 75 -7.93 24.66 -23.30
CA HIS A 75 -8.41 25.91 -23.91
C HIS A 75 -8.15 25.88 -25.42
N ASP A 76 -9.14 25.44 -26.18
CA ASP A 76 -9.57 26.03 -27.46
C ASP A 76 -10.51 25.07 -28.19
N THR A 77 -11.80 25.28 -27.96
CA THR A 77 -12.86 24.86 -28.87
C THR A 77 -13.12 26.03 -29.82
N THR A 78 -13.21 25.74 -31.12
CA THR A 78 -13.74 26.54 -32.25
C THR A 78 -12.70 26.96 -33.30
N LYS A 79 -12.45 26.11 -34.30
CA LYS A 79 -12.56 26.39 -35.75
C LYS A 79 -12.22 25.14 -36.60
N SER A 80 -12.95 25.00 -37.70
CA SER A 80 -12.95 23.91 -38.69
C SER A 80 -11.71 23.93 -39.62
N PRO A 81 -11.49 22.93 -40.51
CA PRO A 81 -10.25 22.18 -40.57
C PRO A 81 -9.33 22.59 -41.72
N GLU A 82 -8.04 22.68 -41.45
CA GLU A 82 -7.01 22.73 -42.48
C GLU A 82 -6.23 21.42 -42.49
N LYS A 83 -6.13 20.84 -43.69
CA LYS A 83 -5.51 19.55 -43.98
C LYS A 83 -4.02 19.60 -43.65
N SER A 84 -3.56 18.72 -42.77
CA SER A 84 -2.20 18.19 -42.83
C SER A 84 -2.21 16.68 -42.65
N HIS A 85 -1.82 16.01 -43.73
CA HIS A 85 -1.38 14.63 -43.73
C HIS A 85 -0.21 14.49 -42.74
N ASP A 86 -0.33 13.59 -41.76
CA ASP A 86 0.78 12.75 -41.32
C ASP A 86 0.19 11.50 -40.65
N GLY A 87 0.52 10.35 -41.25
CA GLY A 87 -0.05 9.05 -40.92
C GLY A 87 0.40 8.54 -39.56
N VAL A 88 -0.53 8.52 -38.60
CA VAL A 88 -0.50 7.58 -37.49
C VAL A 88 -1.39 6.41 -37.90
N THR A 89 -0.76 5.31 -38.30
CA THR A 89 -1.44 4.05 -38.55
C THR A 89 -2.17 3.62 -37.28
N ALA A 90 -3.50 3.68 -37.34
CA ALA A 90 -4.37 3.05 -36.37
C ALA A 90 -3.99 1.57 -36.25
N ALA A 91 -3.65 1.12 -35.04
CA ALA A 91 -3.37 -0.27 -34.74
C ALA A 91 -4.53 -1.13 -35.25
N THR A 92 -4.27 -1.91 -36.28
CA THR A 92 -5.21 -2.82 -36.89
C THR A 92 -5.53 -3.90 -35.86
N LYS A 93 -6.78 -3.99 -35.41
CA LYS A 93 -7.23 -5.10 -34.55
C LYS A 93 -6.82 -6.43 -35.23
N PRO A 94 -6.11 -7.35 -34.55
CA PRO A 94 -5.70 -8.60 -35.15
C PRO A 94 -6.96 -9.38 -35.60
N LYS A 95 -6.97 -9.79 -36.88
CA LYS A 95 -8.11 -10.43 -37.55
C LYS A 95 -8.33 -11.89 -37.17
N THR A 96 -7.41 -12.48 -36.41
CA THR A 96 -7.47 -13.89 -35.97
C THR A 96 -7.58 -13.96 -34.45
N PRO A 97 -8.48 -14.81 -33.91
CA PRO A 97 -8.52 -15.05 -32.48
C PRO A 97 -7.17 -15.61 -32.02
N PRO A 98 -6.70 -15.26 -30.81
CA PRO A 98 -5.44 -15.77 -30.30
C PRO A 98 -5.48 -17.30 -30.23
N SER A 99 -4.36 -17.92 -30.57
CA SER A 99 -4.18 -19.36 -30.40
C SER A 99 -4.29 -19.77 -28.92
N ILE A 100 -4.61 -21.03 -28.65
CA ILE A 100 -4.65 -21.57 -27.28
C ILE A 100 -3.30 -21.38 -26.58
N GLY A 101 -2.20 -21.49 -27.32
CA GLY A 101 -0.85 -21.24 -26.79
C GLY A 101 -0.63 -19.79 -26.38
N GLU A 102 -1.07 -18.82 -27.19
CA GLU A 102 -1.01 -17.39 -26.84
C GLU A 102 -1.92 -17.05 -25.66
N LEU A 103 -3.12 -17.64 -25.60
CA LEU A 103 -4.04 -17.48 -24.48
C LEU A 103 -3.43 -18.07 -23.19
N THR A 104 -2.80 -19.24 -23.27
CA THR A 104 -2.15 -19.89 -22.13
C THR A 104 -0.97 -19.04 -21.64
N LYS A 105 -0.13 -18.53 -22.55
CA LYS A 105 0.96 -17.60 -22.19
C LYS A 105 0.43 -16.32 -21.55
N PHE A 106 -0.66 -15.78 -22.08
CA PHE A 106 -1.30 -14.59 -21.54
C PHE A 106 -1.81 -14.83 -20.11
N VAL A 107 -2.52 -15.94 -19.88
CA VAL A 107 -3.03 -16.31 -18.55
C VAL A 107 -1.87 -16.58 -17.59
N LEU A 108 -0.85 -17.33 -18.02
CA LEU A 108 0.34 -17.59 -17.20
C LEU A 108 1.07 -16.29 -16.86
N ALA A 109 1.23 -15.37 -17.81
CA ALA A 109 1.84 -14.07 -17.56
C ALA A 109 1.01 -13.22 -16.59
N LEU A 110 -0.32 -13.30 -16.64
CA LEU A 110 -1.21 -12.60 -15.71
C LEU A 110 -1.12 -13.18 -14.29
N LEU A 111 -1.10 -14.51 -14.17
CA LEU A 111 -1.01 -15.22 -12.88
C LEU A 111 0.38 -15.12 -12.25
N MET A 112 1.43 -15.08 -13.06
CA MET A 112 2.84 -15.08 -12.62
C MET A 112 3.48 -13.67 -12.64
N SER A 113 2.71 -12.61 -12.94
CA SER A 113 3.17 -11.22 -12.79
C SER A 113 2.67 -10.69 -11.43
N PRO A 114 3.37 -10.99 -10.31
CA PRO A 114 2.89 -10.84 -8.92
C PRO A 114 2.34 -9.46 -8.54
N ARG A 115 2.68 -8.44 -9.32
CA ARG A 115 2.42 -7.03 -8.98
C ARG A 115 1.79 -6.25 -10.12
N GLY A 116 1.52 -6.93 -11.24
CA GLY A 116 1.01 -6.30 -12.45
C GLY A 116 1.88 -5.15 -12.97
N LEU A 117 3.16 -5.04 -12.58
CA LEU A 117 4.04 -3.92 -12.96
C LEU A 117 4.33 -3.86 -14.46
N GLN A 118 4.22 -5.01 -15.12
CA GLN A 118 4.33 -5.17 -16.56
C GLN A 118 3.01 -4.89 -17.29
N CYS A 119 1.90 -4.87 -16.55
CA CYS A 119 0.60 -4.53 -17.10
C CYS A 119 0.52 -3.02 -17.32
N THR A 120 -0.24 -2.60 -18.32
CA THR A 120 -0.48 -1.19 -18.63
C THR A 120 -1.21 -0.48 -17.48
N TRP A 121 -1.85 -1.20 -16.55
CA TRP A 121 -2.57 -0.63 -15.39
C TRP A 121 -1.69 -0.53 -14.16
N SER A 122 -0.43 -0.96 -14.24
CA SER A 122 0.51 -0.75 -13.14
C SER A 122 0.57 0.73 -12.77
N PRO A 123 0.76 1.07 -11.49
CA PRO A 123 1.22 2.39 -11.13
C PRO A 123 2.53 2.74 -11.87
N PRO A 124 2.71 4.00 -12.30
CA PRO A 124 3.97 4.44 -12.92
C PRO A 124 5.15 4.29 -11.95
N PRO A 125 6.40 4.19 -12.44
CA PRO A 125 7.60 3.95 -11.61
C PRO A 125 7.81 4.97 -10.52
N HIS A 126 7.44 6.21 -10.79
CA HIS A 126 7.56 7.25 -9.79
C HIS A 126 6.66 6.92 -8.59
N ILE A 127 5.51 6.25 -8.75
CA ILE A 127 4.65 5.82 -7.64
C ILE A 127 5.15 4.51 -7.04
N VAL A 128 5.37 3.48 -7.85
CA VAL A 128 5.92 2.20 -7.39
C VAL A 128 7.29 2.03 -8.04
N PRO A 129 8.39 2.32 -7.31
CA PRO A 129 9.73 2.20 -7.86
C PRO A 129 10.00 0.75 -8.25
N LEU A 130 10.81 0.58 -9.28
CA LEU A 130 11.32 -0.74 -9.61
C LEU A 130 12.27 -1.24 -8.52
N GLY A 131 12.43 -2.56 -8.45
CA GLY A 131 13.37 -3.21 -7.56
C GLY A 131 14.82 -2.85 -7.90
N LYS A 132 15.70 -3.09 -6.93
CA LYS A 132 17.15 -2.91 -7.14
C LYS A 132 17.63 -3.90 -8.19
N ALA A 133 18.46 -3.44 -9.13
CA ALA A 133 19.14 -4.33 -10.06
C ALA A 133 20.17 -5.19 -9.29
N THR A 134 19.81 -6.43 -9.00
CA THR A 134 20.65 -7.42 -8.29
C THR A 134 20.78 -8.69 -9.13
N SER A 135 21.78 -9.52 -8.81
CA SER A 135 21.84 -10.87 -9.40
C SER A 135 20.71 -11.74 -8.83
N LYS A 136 20.28 -12.77 -9.57
CA LYS A 136 19.21 -13.67 -9.10
C LYS A 136 19.57 -14.37 -7.79
N SER A 137 20.82 -14.79 -7.62
CA SER A 137 21.27 -15.44 -6.39
C SER A 137 21.25 -14.47 -5.20
N ALA A 138 21.66 -13.21 -5.40
CA ALA A 138 21.55 -12.18 -4.38
C ALA A 138 20.09 -11.92 -4.02
N PHE A 139 19.19 -11.79 -5.01
CA PHE A 139 17.76 -11.63 -4.79
C PHE A 139 17.17 -12.78 -3.97
N VAL A 140 17.48 -14.03 -4.32
CA VAL A 140 17.01 -15.21 -3.57
C VAL A 140 17.55 -15.18 -2.14
N GLY A 141 18.84 -14.91 -1.94
CA GLY A 141 19.45 -14.81 -0.61
C GLY A 141 18.83 -13.72 0.25
N GLU A 142 18.65 -12.51 -0.31
CA GLU A 142 17.98 -11.38 0.35
C GLU A 142 16.52 -11.71 0.70
N THR A 143 15.81 -12.41 -0.20
CA THR A 143 14.41 -12.81 0.01
C THR A 143 14.28 -13.84 1.13
N ILE A 144 15.16 -14.86 1.16
CA ILE A 144 15.20 -15.86 2.25
C ILE A 144 15.51 -15.18 3.58
N MET A 145 16.54 -14.32 3.63
CA MET A 145 16.92 -13.61 4.84
C MET A 145 15.79 -12.71 5.34
N THR A 146 15.16 -11.96 4.43
CA THR A 146 13.97 -11.16 4.75
C THR A 146 12.85 -12.03 5.30
N GLY A 147 12.58 -13.18 4.68
CA GLY A 147 11.60 -14.15 5.17
C GLY A 147 11.88 -14.60 6.60
N ILE A 148 13.13 -14.97 6.92
CA ILE A 148 13.52 -15.39 8.27
C ILE A 148 13.32 -14.24 9.28
N ILE A 149 13.84 -13.05 9.00
CA ILE A 149 13.74 -11.89 9.91
C ILE A 149 12.27 -11.53 10.14
N MET A 150 11.48 -11.46 9.07
CA MET A 150 10.06 -11.12 9.15
C MET A 150 9.26 -12.21 9.85
N HIS A 151 9.63 -13.49 9.72
CA HIS A 151 9.00 -14.57 10.46
C HIS A 151 9.26 -14.47 11.97
N LEU A 152 10.52 -14.22 12.39
CA LEU A 152 10.85 -14.02 13.80
C LEU A 152 10.13 -12.80 14.38
N LEU A 153 10.08 -11.70 13.63
CA LEU A 153 9.35 -10.50 14.04
C LEU A 153 7.85 -10.80 14.17
N PHE A 154 7.25 -11.49 13.19
CA PHE A 154 5.84 -11.85 13.19
C PHE A 154 5.47 -12.74 14.39
N LEU A 155 6.30 -13.75 14.69
CA LEU A 155 6.12 -14.59 15.87
C LEU A 155 6.19 -13.77 17.16
N THR A 156 7.15 -12.84 17.25
CA THR A 156 7.34 -11.98 18.42
C THR A 156 6.14 -11.07 18.63
N THR A 157 5.64 -10.42 17.57
CA THR A 157 4.48 -9.54 17.67
C THR A 157 3.21 -10.32 17.95
N CYS A 158 3.02 -11.50 17.35
CA CYS A 158 1.89 -12.38 17.65
C CYS A 158 1.92 -12.93 19.09
N ALA A 159 3.10 -13.24 19.63
CA ALA A 159 3.25 -13.69 21.02
C ALA A 159 2.78 -12.66 22.04
N PHE A 160 2.78 -11.36 21.68
CA PHE A 160 2.20 -10.29 22.47
C PHE A 160 0.72 -10.02 22.12
N ALA A 161 0.42 -9.86 20.82
CA ALA A 161 -0.89 -9.42 20.35
C ALA A 161 -1.99 -10.43 20.65
N VAL A 162 -1.73 -11.72 20.45
CA VAL A 162 -2.75 -12.77 20.62
C VAL A 162 -3.20 -12.85 22.09
N PRO A 163 -2.30 -13.00 23.09
CA PRO A 163 -2.71 -12.98 24.50
C PRO A 163 -3.36 -11.66 24.91
N SER A 164 -2.85 -10.53 24.41
CA SER A 164 -3.44 -9.20 24.69
C SER A 164 -4.89 -9.09 24.21
N CYS A 165 -5.23 -9.68 23.07
CA CYS A 165 -6.61 -9.68 22.56
C CYS A 165 -7.52 -10.72 23.22
N GLN A 166 -6.94 -11.77 23.80
CA GLN A 166 -7.68 -12.80 24.53
C GLN A 166 -7.93 -12.43 25.99
N ASN A 167 -7.15 -11.49 26.54
CA ASN A 167 -7.35 -11.02 27.90
C ASN A 167 -8.56 -10.07 27.98
N PRO A 168 -9.49 -10.25 28.95
CA PRO A 168 -10.68 -9.39 29.09
C PRO A 168 -10.39 -7.90 29.27
N ARG A 169 -9.20 -7.54 29.79
CA ARG A 169 -8.73 -6.16 29.94
C ARG A 169 -7.75 -5.73 28.86
N GLY A 170 -7.71 -6.45 27.74
CA GLY A 170 -6.83 -6.15 26.61
C GLY A 170 -5.35 -6.26 26.97
N ALA A 171 -4.52 -5.43 26.31
CA ALA A 171 -3.08 -5.39 26.56
C ALA A 171 -2.72 -4.97 27.99
N TYR A 172 -3.55 -4.15 28.66
CA TYR A 172 -3.32 -3.80 30.07
C TYR A 172 -3.38 -5.03 30.97
N GLY A 173 -4.42 -5.85 30.81
CA GLY A 173 -4.58 -7.08 31.59
C GLY A 173 -3.45 -8.05 31.33
N PHE A 174 -3.11 -8.30 30.06
CA PHE A 174 -1.98 -9.16 29.72
C PHE A 174 -0.66 -8.69 30.36
N LEU A 175 -0.36 -7.39 30.28
CA LEU A 175 0.85 -6.81 30.86
C LEU A 175 0.90 -6.89 32.40
N THR A 176 -0.25 -6.82 33.08
CA THR A 176 -0.30 -6.83 34.55
C THR A 176 -0.45 -8.23 35.13
N GLU A 177 -1.28 -9.06 34.54
CA GLU A 177 -1.66 -10.40 35.04
C GLU A 177 -0.67 -11.48 34.60
N GLU A 178 -0.21 -11.45 33.34
CA GLU A 178 0.65 -12.51 32.78
C GLU A 178 2.13 -12.10 32.77
N VAL A 179 2.43 -10.85 32.40
CA VAL A 179 3.82 -10.34 32.41
C VAL A 179 4.25 -9.87 33.80
N GLY A 180 3.30 -9.56 34.69
CA GLY A 180 3.57 -9.16 36.07
C GLY A 180 4.03 -7.71 36.23
N LEU A 181 3.69 -6.80 35.30
CA LEU A 181 3.96 -5.38 35.48
C LEU A 181 3.06 -4.77 36.57
N PRO A 182 3.57 -3.84 37.39
CA PRO A 182 2.77 -3.22 38.44
C PRO A 182 1.63 -2.39 37.82
N PRO A 183 0.41 -2.50 38.35
CA PRO A 183 -0.74 -1.75 37.84
C PRO A 183 -0.51 -0.25 38.06
N SER A 184 -0.71 0.53 37.00
CA SER A 184 -0.64 1.99 37.06
C SER A 184 -1.57 2.63 36.02
N GLN A 185 -2.03 3.85 36.29
CA GLN A 185 -2.86 4.62 35.35
C GLN A 185 -2.12 4.92 34.04
N LEU A 186 -0.79 5.12 34.11
CA LEU A 186 0.04 5.32 32.93
C LEU A 186 0.04 4.07 32.05
N LEU A 187 0.22 2.88 32.65
CA LEU A 187 0.18 1.62 31.91
C LEU A 187 -1.19 1.38 31.28
N GLU A 188 -2.27 1.65 32.02
CA GLU A 188 -3.65 1.56 31.51
C GLU A 188 -3.86 2.47 30.31
N THR A 189 -3.42 3.73 30.39
CA THR A 189 -3.52 4.72 29.32
C THR A 189 -2.68 4.33 28.10
N VAL A 190 -1.46 3.83 28.29
CA VAL A 190 -0.50 3.59 27.21
C VAL A 190 -0.69 2.22 26.54
N SER A 191 -1.23 1.23 27.25
CA SER A 191 -1.36 -0.14 26.76
C SER A 191 -2.14 -0.30 25.45
N PRO A 192 -3.23 0.45 25.14
CA PRO A 192 -3.91 0.32 23.86
C PRO A 192 -3.03 0.79 22.71
N TYR A 193 -2.22 1.83 22.92
CA TYR A 193 -1.27 2.32 21.91
C TYR A 193 -0.12 1.35 21.66
N ILE A 194 0.35 0.66 22.71
CA ILE A 194 1.32 -0.44 22.56
C ILE A 194 0.72 -1.54 21.69
N LEU A 195 -0.53 -1.95 21.99
CA LEU A 195 -1.22 -2.98 21.21
C LEU A 195 -1.37 -2.57 19.75
N THR A 196 -1.76 -1.33 19.47
CA THR A 196 -1.81 -0.75 18.12
C THR A 196 -0.47 -0.86 17.40
N LEU A 197 0.63 -0.48 18.06
CA LEU A 197 1.97 -0.55 17.48
C LEU A 197 2.36 -2.00 17.15
N VAL A 198 2.06 -2.94 18.06
CA VAL A 198 2.33 -4.37 17.85
C VAL A 198 1.47 -4.94 16.72
N PHE A 199 0.20 -4.50 16.58
CA PHE A 199 -0.63 -4.87 15.44
C PHE A 199 -0.08 -4.34 14.12
N GLY A 200 0.39 -3.09 14.09
CA GLY A 200 1.09 -2.53 12.93
C GLY A 200 2.33 -3.35 12.56
N GLY A 201 3.13 -3.75 13.55
CA GLY A 201 4.28 -4.63 13.39
C GLY A 201 3.89 -6.03 12.89
N THR A 202 2.79 -6.59 13.39
CA THR A 202 2.23 -7.89 12.97
C THR A 202 1.79 -7.84 11.51
N ALA A 203 1.07 -6.80 11.10
CA ALA A 203 0.65 -6.62 9.72
C ALA A 203 1.87 -6.43 8.80
N TYR A 204 2.81 -5.56 9.16
CA TYR A 204 4.02 -5.30 8.38
C TYR A 204 4.86 -6.57 8.17
N SER A 205 5.14 -7.30 9.25
CA SER A 205 5.93 -8.53 9.19
C SER A 205 5.20 -9.66 8.48
N GLY A 206 3.89 -9.82 8.69
CA GLY A 206 3.05 -10.80 8.02
C GLY A 206 2.99 -10.59 6.50
N PHE A 207 2.73 -9.36 6.05
CA PHE A 207 2.71 -9.03 4.63
C PHE A 207 4.10 -9.19 3.98
N SER A 208 5.16 -8.78 4.68
CA SER A 208 6.52 -8.92 4.17
C SER A 208 6.96 -10.38 4.08
N LEU A 209 6.56 -11.21 5.06
CA LEU A 209 6.78 -12.65 5.03
C LEU A 209 6.05 -13.30 3.86
N LEU A 210 4.76 -12.98 3.66
CA LEU A 210 3.97 -13.52 2.56
C LEU A 210 4.54 -13.12 1.20
N ALA A 211 4.96 -11.86 1.05
CA ALA A 211 5.64 -11.38 -0.15
C ALA A 211 6.96 -12.13 -0.42
N ALA A 212 7.76 -12.39 0.63
CA ALA A 212 8.98 -13.18 0.50
C ALA A 212 8.68 -14.62 0.05
N LEU A 213 7.65 -15.26 0.62
CA LEU A 213 7.22 -16.60 0.23
C LEU A 213 6.75 -16.65 -1.22
N PHE A 214 5.90 -15.71 -1.65
CA PHE A 214 5.43 -15.66 -3.04
C PHE A 214 6.58 -15.40 -4.03
N ASN A 215 7.49 -14.48 -3.72
CA ASN A 215 8.68 -14.27 -4.55
C ASN A 215 9.51 -15.56 -4.72
N LEU A 216 9.68 -16.35 -3.66
CA LEU A 216 10.42 -17.62 -3.72
C LEU A 216 9.68 -18.69 -4.54
N VAL A 217 8.37 -18.81 -4.36
CA VAL A 217 7.52 -19.70 -5.15
C VAL A 217 7.64 -19.32 -6.63
N GLU A 218 7.53 -18.04 -6.96
CA GLU A 218 7.60 -17.55 -8.34
C GLU A 218 8.97 -17.78 -8.96
N VAL A 219 10.07 -17.44 -8.28
CA VAL A 219 11.42 -17.77 -8.76
C VAL A 219 11.55 -19.26 -9.07
N THR A 220 11.01 -20.11 -8.20
CA THR A 220 11.02 -21.57 -8.36
C THR A 220 10.19 -21.99 -9.58
N VAL A 221 8.99 -21.43 -9.75
CA VAL A 221 8.13 -21.70 -10.91
C VAL A 221 8.81 -21.24 -12.22
N TYR A 222 9.39 -20.04 -12.27
CA TYR A 222 10.14 -19.54 -13.42
C TYR A 222 11.32 -20.45 -13.77
N TRP A 223 12.05 -20.91 -12.76
CA TRP A 223 13.17 -21.82 -12.94
C TRP A 223 12.71 -23.19 -13.47
N LEU A 224 11.71 -23.81 -12.86
CA LEU A 224 11.15 -25.10 -13.30
C LEU A 224 10.54 -25.01 -14.70
N ALA A 225 9.74 -23.97 -14.97
CA ALA A 225 9.13 -23.76 -16.28
C ALA A 225 10.19 -23.65 -17.39
N ARG A 226 11.34 -23.04 -17.12
CA ARG A 226 12.44 -22.96 -18.09
C ARG A 226 13.17 -24.28 -18.33
N ILE A 227 13.05 -25.25 -17.43
CA ILE A 227 13.62 -26.60 -17.56
C ILE A 227 12.64 -27.52 -18.27
N ILE A 228 11.36 -27.46 -17.90
CA ILE A 228 10.33 -28.43 -18.31
C ILE A 228 9.68 -28.03 -19.65
N LEU A 229 9.42 -26.74 -19.86
CA LEU A 229 8.65 -26.31 -21.03
C LEU A 229 9.48 -26.28 -22.31
N PRO A 230 8.90 -26.65 -23.46
CA PRO A 230 9.54 -26.54 -24.76
C PRO A 230 9.83 -25.07 -25.11
N SER A 231 10.73 -24.84 -26.08
CA SER A 231 11.23 -23.50 -26.47
C SER A 231 10.13 -22.47 -26.64
N ASP A 232 9.01 -22.87 -27.23
CA ASP A 232 7.92 -21.97 -27.56
C ASP A 232 7.14 -21.53 -26.34
N PHE A 233 7.15 -22.27 -25.23
CA PHE A 233 6.44 -21.96 -23.99
C PHE A 233 7.36 -21.49 -22.87
N LYS A 234 8.67 -21.44 -23.13
CA LYS A 234 9.68 -21.03 -22.16
C LYS A 234 9.43 -19.58 -21.73
N PRO A 235 9.21 -19.30 -20.44
CA PRO A 235 9.02 -17.92 -20.00
C PRO A 235 10.34 -17.15 -20.16
N GLU A 236 10.25 -15.83 -20.21
CA GLU A 236 11.42 -14.95 -20.18
C GLU A 236 12.28 -15.18 -18.93
N GLU A 237 13.50 -14.68 -18.95
CA GLU A 237 14.40 -14.80 -17.81
C GLU A 237 13.88 -13.99 -16.62
N PHE A 238 13.90 -14.60 -15.43
CA PHE A 238 13.53 -13.90 -14.20
C PHE A 238 14.41 -12.66 -14.00
N ASP A 239 13.79 -11.49 -13.89
CA ASP A 239 14.47 -10.23 -13.63
C ASP A 239 14.02 -9.65 -12.28
N PRO A 240 14.93 -9.63 -11.27
CA PRO A 240 14.65 -9.08 -9.93
C PRO A 240 14.15 -7.63 -9.92
N VAL A 241 14.39 -6.86 -10.99
CA VAL A 241 13.96 -5.45 -11.09
C VAL A 241 12.43 -5.31 -10.99
N TRP A 242 11.67 -6.34 -11.34
CA TRP A 242 10.20 -6.34 -11.26
C TRP A 242 9.66 -6.69 -9.87
N TYR A 243 10.55 -6.90 -8.90
CA TYR A 243 10.21 -7.35 -7.56
C TYR A 243 10.70 -6.35 -6.50
N PRO A 244 10.17 -5.11 -6.47
CA PRO A 244 10.56 -4.14 -5.46
C PRO A 244 10.22 -4.61 -4.04
N PRO A 245 10.72 -3.96 -2.98
CA PRO A 245 10.17 -4.18 -1.64
C PRO A 245 8.67 -3.84 -1.59
N LEU A 246 7.89 -4.58 -0.78
CA LEU A 246 6.45 -4.31 -0.63
C LEU A 246 6.18 -2.99 0.10
N PHE A 247 7.04 -2.68 1.07
CA PHE A 247 7.04 -1.44 1.86
C PHE A 247 8.35 -0.70 1.62
N SER A 248 8.38 0.63 1.75
CA SER A 248 9.64 1.38 1.72
C SER A 248 9.81 2.25 2.97
N ALA A 249 10.36 1.65 4.02
CA ALA A 249 10.66 2.32 5.29
C ALA A 249 9.48 3.18 5.83
N PRO A 250 8.34 2.57 6.19
CA PRO A 250 7.20 3.30 6.75
C PRO A 250 7.54 4.09 8.02
N TRP A 251 8.54 3.65 8.78
CA TRP A 251 9.03 4.32 9.99
C TRP A 251 9.81 5.61 9.72
N SER A 252 10.29 5.85 8.50
CA SER A 252 11.04 7.07 8.15
C SER A 252 10.12 8.17 7.63
N ARG A 253 8.81 8.09 7.86
CA ARG A 253 7.81 9.02 7.33
C ARG A 253 7.48 10.12 8.31
N HIS A 254 7.42 11.34 7.80
CA HIS A 254 7.21 12.54 8.60
C HIS A 254 5.77 13.06 8.52
N ASN A 255 4.90 12.50 7.71
CA ASN A 255 3.49 12.90 7.68
C ASN A 255 2.64 11.78 7.13
N LEU A 256 1.34 11.92 7.31
CA LEU A 256 0.34 10.92 6.96
C LEU A 256 0.21 10.75 5.44
N THR A 257 0.37 11.86 4.71
CA THR A 257 0.44 11.85 3.25
C THR A 257 1.60 10.98 2.76
N ASP A 258 2.79 11.10 3.36
CA ASP A 258 3.98 10.31 2.98
C ASP A 258 3.89 8.86 3.45
N PHE A 259 3.16 8.62 4.54
CA PHE A 259 2.89 7.29 5.05
C PHE A 259 1.96 6.51 4.11
N TRP A 260 0.82 7.07 3.71
CA TRP A 260 -0.15 6.36 2.86
C TRP A 260 0.10 6.54 1.36
N ALA A 261 0.64 7.69 0.97
CA ALA A 261 0.88 8.06 -0.41
C ALA A 261 2.38 8.22 -0.68
N LYS A 262 2.69 9.00 -1.72
CA LYS A 262 4.07 9.32 -2.11
C LYS A 262 4.26 10.82 -1.90
N ASP A 263 5.37 11.22 -1.27
CA ASP A 263 5.86 12.60 -1.39
C ASP A 263 6.56 12.78 -2.74
N ALA A 264 6.26 13.88 -3.43
CA ALA A 264 6.89 14.23 -4.70
C ALA A 264 8.31 14.81 -4.52
N ASP A 265 8.69 15.17 -3.29
CA ASP A 265 9.88 16.00 -3.02
C ASP A 265 11.13 15.23 -2.55
N TYR A 266 11.10 13.89 -2.48
CA TYR A 266 12.28 13.10 -2.08
C TYR A 266 13.06 12.54 -3.28
N ILE A 267 14.38 12.70 -3.22
CA ILE A 267 15.40 12.24 -4.19
C ILE A 267 15.36 10.71 -4.41
N ILE A 268 14.76 9.95 -3.47
CA ILE A 268 14.52 8.52 -3.63
C ILE A 268 13.01 8.27 -3.44
N PRO A 269 12.28 7.77 -4.45
CA PRO A 269 10.85 7.52 -4.36
C PRO A 269 10.61 6.30 -3.48
N LEU A 270 10.51 6.51 -2.18
CA LEU A 270 10.16 5.46 -1.24
C LEU A 270 8.63 5.47 -1.07
N LEU A 271 7.96 4.32 -1.19
CA LEU A 271 6.57 4.10 -0.76
C LEU A 271 6.45 4.00 0.76
N GLY A 272 5.54 4.70 1.44
CA GLY A 272 5.39 4.54 2.90
C GLY A 272 4.86 3.15 3.28
N TRP A 273 3.54 3.01 3.24
CA TRP A 273 2.78 1.79 3.46
C TRP A 273 2.45 1.08 2.14
N HIS A 274 2.26 -0.24 2.15
CA HIS A 274 2.30 -1.12 0.96
C HIS A 274 1.57 -0.56 -0.28
N ALA A 275 2.13 -0.80 -1.48
CA ALA A 275 1.52 -0.31 -2.72
C ALA A 275 0.59 -1.28 -3.46
N THR A 276 0.47 -2.53 -3.01
CA THR A 276 -0.25 -3.59 -3.73
C THR A 276 -1.67 -3.19 -4.10
N PHE A 277 -2.47 -2.74 -3.13
CA PHE A 277 -3.87 -2.38 -3.33
C PHE A 277 -4.07 -0.91 -3.74
N ARG A 278 -2.99 -0.15 -3.95
CA ARG A 278 -3.10 1.29 -4.23
C ARG A 278 -3.88 1.55 -5.51
N TYR A 279 -3.61 0.78 -6.56
CA TYR A 279 -4.33 0.93 -7.82
C TYR A 279 -5.80 0.57 -7.65
N ASP A 280 -6.10 -0.50 -6.91
CA ASP A 280 -7.47 -0.91 -6.59
C ASP A 280 -8.23 0.22 -5.89
N PHE A 281 -7.65 0.83 -4.86
CA PHE A 281 -8.30 1.93 -4.14
C PHE A 281 -8.47 3.19 -4.99
N ILE A 282 -7.51 3.49 -5.89
CA ILE A 282 -7.63 4.63 -6.80
C ILE A 282 -8.72 4.37 -7.83
N TYR A 283 -8.72 3.20 -8.47
CA TYR A 283 -9.61 2.89 -9.57
C TYR A 283 -11.04 2.59 -9.09
N CYS A 284 -11.19 1.73 -8.08
CA CYS A 284 -12.49 1.33 -7.54
C CYS A 284 -13.04 2.30 -6.50
N GLY A 285 -12.19 3.10 -5.86
CA GLY A 285 -12.60 4.09 -4.84
C GLY A 285 -12.55 5.53 -5.33
N ALA A 286 -11.35 6.04 -5.62
CA ALA A 286 -11.15 7.46 -5.91
C ALA A 286 -11.82 7.90 -7.23
N MET A 287 -11.63 7.18 -8.33
CA MET A 287 -12.13 7.58 -9.65
C MET A 287 -13.66 7.72 -9.71
N PRO A 288 -14.46 6.78 -9.18
CA PRO A 288 -15.91 6.95 -9.09
C PRO A 288 -16.31 8.22 -8.33
N PHE A 289 -15.68 8.48 -7.18
CA PHE A 289 -15.97 9.68 -6.38
C PHE A 289 -15.54 10.96 -7.09
N LEU A 290 -14.38 10.96 -7.77
CA LEU A 290 -13.94 12.09 -8.60
C LEU A 290 -14.96 12.43 -9.70
N LYS A 291 -15.57 11.41 -10.31
CA LYS A 291 -16.59 11.58 -11.35
C LYS A 291 -17.92 12.09 -10.79
N ILE A 292 -18.40 11.50 -9.69
CA ILE A 292 -19.67 11.90 -9.04
C ILE A 292 -19.57 13.34 -8.54
N PHE A 293 -18.45 13.71 -7.91
CA PHE A 293 -18.28 15.02 -7.30
C PHE A 293 -17.59 16.06 -8.21
N GLY A 294 -17.31 15.71 -9.48
CA GLY A 294 -16.57 16.57 -10.41
C GLY A 294 -17.17 17.96 -10.62
N GLY A 295 -18.50 18.09 -10.53
CA GLY A 295 -19.23 19.35 -10.68
C GLY A 295 -19.13 20.31 -9.49
N TYR A 296 -18.64 19.88 -8.32
CA TYR A 296 -18.62 20.68 -7.09
C TYR A 296 -17.30 21.45 -6.86
N GLY A 297 -16.47 21.56 -7.90
CA GLY A 297 -15.22 22.31 -7.89
C GLY A 297 -13.99 21.49 -7.47
N PRO A 298 -12.78 21.97 -7.81
CA PRO A 298 -11.56 21.15 -7.79
C PRO A 298 -11.11 20.70 -6.39
N VAL A 299 -11.46 21.45 -5.34
CA VAL A 299 -11.12 21.07 -3.95
C VAL A 299 -12.02 19.94 -3.47
N THR A 300 -13.33 20.12 -3.60
CA THR A 300 -14.35 19.12 -3.23
C THR A 300 -14.11 17.82 -3.97
N THR A 301 -13.86 17.87 -5.27
CA THR A 301 -13.54 16.70 -6.09
C THR A 301 -12.34 15.93 -5.54
N LYS A 302 -11.24 16.62 -5.20
CA LYS A 302 -10.05 15.96 -4.63
C LYS A 302 -10.30 15.32 -3.26
N ILE A 303 -11.03 16.01 -2.38
CA ILE A 303 -11.41 15.47 -1.06
C ILE A 303 -12.30 14.24 -1.23
N ALA A 304 -13.28 14.30 -2.13
CA ALA A 304 -14.15 13.17 -2.45
C ALA A 304 -13.36 11.99 -3.00
N GLY A 305 -12.40 12.21 -3.90
CA GLY A 305 -11.52 11.16 -4.41
C GLY A 305 -10.71 10.48 -3.30
N LEU A 306 -10.12 11.27 -2.39
CA LEU A 306 -9.41 10.74 -1.22
C LEU A 306 -10.34 9.93 -0.29
N ALA A 307 -11.54 10.46 -0.01
CA ALA A 307 -12.54 9.78 0.80
C ALA A 307 -12.98 8.45 0.15
N GLY A 308 -13.18 8.44 -1.18
CA GLY A 308 -13.49 7.22 -1.94
C GLY A 308 -12.39 6.17 -1.86
N ALA A 309 -11.11 6.57 -1.97
CA ALA A 309 -9.99 5.64 -1.78
C ALA A 309 -9.94 5.07 -0.36
N MET A 310 -10.10 5.91 0.66
CA MET A 310 -10.09 5.48 2.06
C MET A 310 -11.30 4.60 2.40
N LEU A 311 -12.46 4.88 1.83
CA LEU A 311 -13.66 4.06 1.99
C LEU A 311 -13.51 2.69 1.31
N CYS A 312 -12.89 2.63 0.14
CA CYS A 312 -12.58 1.37 -0.53
C CYS A 312 -11.58 0.53 0.29
N SER A 313 -10.55 1.18 0.84
CA SER A 313 -9.61 0.55 1.79
C SER A 313 -10.32 0.05 3.05
N ALA A 314 -11.21 0.87 3.63
CA ALA A 314 -12.04 0.47 4.77
C ALA A 314 -12.87 -0.78 4.47
N ALA A 315 -13.61 -0.76 3.36
CA ALA A 315 -14.48 -1.87 2.96
C ALA A 315 -13.68 -3.18 2.80
N MET A 316 -12.49 -3.12 2.20
CA MET A 316 -11.59 -4.28 2.13
C MET A 316 -11.27 -4.85 3.53
N HIS A 317 -10.94 -3.98 4.49
CA HIS A 317 -10.62 -4.41 5.86
C HIS A 317 -11.86 -4.91 6.62
N GLU A 318 -13.03 -4.30 6.44
CA GLU A 318 -14.28 -4.81 7.01
C GLU A 318 -14.63 -6.19 6.47
N ILE A 319 -14.54 -6.41 5.15
CA ILE A 319 -14.76 -7.72 4.52
C ILE A 319 -13.79 -8.76 5.10
N ALA A 320 -12.53 -8.36 5.29
CA ALA A 320 -11.52 -9.24 5.84
C ALA A 320 -11.78 -9.54 7.33
N LEU A 321 -12.22 -8.56 8.13
CA LEU A 321 -12.61 -8.80 9.52
C LEU A 321 -13.84 -9.70 9.61
N VAL A 322 -14.89 -9.44 8.82
CA VAL A 322 -16.12 -10.25 8.80
C VAL A 322 -15.88 -11.71 8.40
N SER A 323 -14.79 -12.02 7.67
CA SER A 323 -14.46 -13.41 7.35
C SER A 323 -13.85 -14.19 8.51
N ILE A 324 -13.45 -13.51 9.59
CA ILE A 324 -12.85 -14.09 10.78
C ILE A 324 -13.56 -13.69 12.09
N THR A 325 -14.46 -12.71 12.06
CA THR A 325 -15.26 -12.26 13.21
C THR A 325 -16.73 -12.11 12.84
N LYS A 326 -17.56 -11.84 13.84
CA LYS A 326 -18.92 -11.33 13.58
C LYS A 326 -18.85 -9.91 13.02
N ILE A 327 -19.91 -9.51 12.31
CA ILE A 327 -20.07 -8.14 11.83
C ILE A 327 -20.10 -7.20 13.03
N ASP A 328 -19.15 -6.28 13.08
CA ASP A 328 -19.15 -5.15 13.99
C ASP A 328 -19.95 -3.99 13.38
N TRP A 329 -21.17 -3.80 13.87
CA TRP A 329 -22.06 -2.73 13.41
C TRP A 329 -21.59 -1.32 13.80
N THR A 330 -20.56 -1.20 14.65
CA THR A 330 -19.99 0.09 14.99
C THR A 330 -19.00 0.60 13.92
N PHE A 331 -18.58 -0.27 12.99
CA PHE A 331 -17.71 0.05 11.85
C PHE A 331 -16.45 0.81 12.26
N VAL A 332 -15.80 0.40 13.36
CA VAL A 332 -14.64 1.15 13.88
C VAL A 332 -13.49 1.18 12.87
N THR A 333 -13.26 0.08 12.16
CA THR A 333 -12.25 -0.01 11.11
C THR A 333 -12.51 1.02 10.00
N THR A 334 -13.76 1.14 9.55
CA THR A 334 -14.15 2.17 8.58
C THR A 334 -13.92 3.58 9.11
N LYS A 335 -14.30 3.87 10.35
CA LYS A 335 -14.06 5.17 10.99
C LYS A 335 -12.56 5.47 11.07
N MET A 336 -11.73 4.47 11.39
CA MET A 336 -10.28 4.61 11.46
C MET A 336 -9.69 5.04 10.11
N PHE A 337 -10.02 4.34 9.01
CA PHE A 337 -9.51 4.68 7.68
C PHE A 337 -10.01 6.03 7.16
N LEU A 338 -11.30 6.36 7.37
CA LEU A 338 -11.82 7.69 7.03
C LEU A 338 -11.16 8.79 7.87
N GLY A 339 -10.86 8.51 9.14
CA GLY A 339 -10.08 9.38 10.01
C GLY A 339 -8.68 9.66 9.47
N GLN A 340 -8.01 8.65 8.91
CA GLN A 340 -6.72 8.86 8.22
C GLN A 340 -6.87 9.78 7.00
N GLY A 341 -7.94 9.61 6.22
CA GLY A 341 -8.27 10.52 5.11
C GLY A 341 -8.47 11.97 5.56
N LEU A 342 -9.21 12.18 6.65
CA LEU A 342 -9.38 13.50 7.25
C LEU A 342 -8.04 14.08 7.71
N GLY A 343 -7.17 13.28 8.30
CA GLY A 343 -5.80 13.67 8.66
C GLY A 343 -5.02 14.25 7.48
N ILE A 344 -5.03 13.57 6.33
CA ILE A 344 -4.37 14.04 5.10
C ILE A 344 -4.97 15.38 4.60
N VAL A 345 -6.29 15.56 4.70
CA VAL A 345 -6.94 16.84 4.36
C VAL A 345 -6.46 17.95 5.29
N MET A 346 -6.38 17.69 6.59
CA MET A 346 -5.89 18.65 7.57
C MET A 346 -4.42 19.01 7.33
N GLU A 347 -3.55 18.05 7.00
CA GLU A 347 -2.16 18.31 6.59
C GLU A 347 -2.08 19.23 5.37
N THR A 348 -2.97 19.01 4.39
CA THR A 348 -3.04 19.82 3.18
C THR A 348 -3.48 21.26 3.50
N ILE A 349 -4.47 21.43 4.37
CA ILE A 349 -4.93 22.75 4.82
C ILE A 349 -3.81 23.46 5.58
N TYR A 350 -3.17 22.77 6.53
CA TYR A 350 -2.03 23.31 7.28
C TYR A 350 -0.93 23.81 6.35
N ARG A 351 -0.55 23.01 5.33
CA ARG A 351 0.45 23.40 4.34
C ARG A 351 0.05 24.64 3.54
N LYS A 352 -1.23 24.76 3.17
CA LYS A 352 -1.74 25.94 2.46
C LYS A 352 -1.72 27.19 3.32
N LEU A 353 -2.06 27.07 4.61
CA LEU A 353 -2.14 28.20 5.53
C LEU A 353 -0.77 28.68 5.99
N THR A 354 0.15 27.76 6.28
CA THR A 354 1.45 28.07 6.90
C THR A 354 2.61 28.09 5.91
N GLY A 355 2.42 27.53 4.71
CA GLY A 355 3.50 27.24 3.76
C GLY A 355 4.42 26.09 4.20
N LYS A 356 4.23 25.50 5.38
CA LYS A 356 5.08 24.45 5.96
C LYS A 356 4.43 23.08 5.84
N LYS A 357 5.22 22.04 5.59
CA LYS A 357 4.74 20.65 5.70
C LYS A 357 4.64 20.25 7.16
N VAL A 358 3.66 19.42 7.50
CA VAL A 358 3.63 18.73 8.80
C VAL A 358 4.84 17.79 8.84
N ARG A 359 5.56 17.79 9.97
CA ARG A 359 6.66 16.86 10.24
C ARG A 359 6.42 16.15 11.58
N MET A 360 6.38 14.84 11.53
CA MET A 360 6.34 13.91 12.64
C MET A 360 7.77 13.54 12.96
N ASP A 361 8.50 14.49 13.53
CA ASP A 361 9.89 14.26 13.91
C ASP A 361 9.93 13.57 15.29
N TRP A 362 9.71 12.25 15.31
CA TRP A 362 9.92 11.43 16.52
C TRP A 362 11.39 11.52 17.01
N ILE A 363 12.32 11.88 16.12
CA ILE A 363 13.76 11.99 16.39
C ILE A 363 14.17 13.38 16.92
N HIS A 364 13.39 14.45 16.69
CA HIS A 364 13.72 15.78 17.26
C HIS A 364 13.35 15.95 18.74
N LEU A 365 12.59 15.00 19.32
CA LEU A 365 12.42 14.92 20.77
C LEU A 365 13.74 14.66 21.53
N ASN A 366 14.85 14.35 20.84
CA ASN A 366 16.19 14.28 21.44
C ASN A 366 16.97 15.60 21.36
N HIS A 367 16.61 16.53 20.46
CA HIS A 367 17.30 17.83 20.35
C HIS A 367 16.56 18.97 21.06
N LEU A 368 15.27 18.81 21.36
CA LEU A 368 14.47 19.81 22.08
C LEU A 368 14.47 19.62 23.62
N LYS A 369 15.16 18.58 24.13
CA LYS A 369 15.07 18.20 25.56
C LYS A 369 15.95 19.01 26.53
N GLU A 370 16.87 19.85 26.10
CA GLU A 370 17.68 20.64 27.06
C GLU A 370 17.44 22.15 27.01
N ALA A 371 17.20 22.73 25.83
CA ALA A 371 17.08 24.18 25.71
C ALA A 371 15.66 24.71 26.02
N GLU A 372 14.60 24.00 25.60
CA GLU A 372 13.21 24.49 25.73
C GLU A 372 12.51 23.99 27.00
N LEU A 373 12.92 22.85 27.58
CA LEU A 373 12.34 22.33 28.82
C LEU A 373 12.62 23.22 30.04
N ARG A 374 13.65 24.09 30.00
CA ARG A 374 13.89 25.10 31.04
C ARG A 374 13.01 26.35 30.90
N GLN A 375 12.57 26.68 29.69
CA GLN A 375 11.71 27.85 29.45
C GLN A 375 10.22 27.54 29.68
N LEU A 376 9.80 26.31 29.39
CA LEU A 376 8.42 25.86 29.58
C LEU A 376 8.03 25.54 31.03
N TYR A 377 8.99 25.50 31.96
CA TYR A 377 8.71 25.31 33.40
C TYR A 377 8.41 26.62 34.15
N THR A 378 8.50 27.78 33.50
CA THR A 378 8.28 29.10 34.13
C THR A 378 7.05 29.87 33.62
N SER A 379 6.30 29.34 32.65
CA SER A 379 5.03 29.96 32.23
C SER A 379 3.91 28.93 32.13
N SER A 380 3.01 29.01 33.09
CA SER A 380 1.76 28.25 33.17
C SER A 380 0.87 28.51 31.95
N ASN A 381 0.71 27.50 31.08
CA ASN A 381 -0.57 27.23 30.40
C ASN A 381 -0.57 25.80 29.81
N PRO A 382 -1.45 24.88 30.26
CA PRO A 382 -1.52 23.52 29.75
C PRO A 382 -2.49 23.47 28.57
N GLY A 383 -1.95 23.57 27.37
CA GLY A 383 -2.69 23.36 26.14
C GLY A 383 -1.70 23.20 25.01
N TRP A 384 -1.99 22.33 24.04
CA TRP A 384 -1.12 22.02 22.89
C TRP A 384 -0.01 20.99 23.16
N GLY A 385 -0.41 19.83 23.70
CA GLY A 385 0.46 18.65 23.80
C GLY A 385 -0.24 17.34 23.43
N SER A 386 -1.31 17.37 22.64
CA SER A 386 -2.09 16.16 22.30
C SER A 386 -2.83 16.32 20.98
N TYR A 387 -2.10 16.31 19.86
CA TYR A 387 -2.71 16.31 18.52
C TYR A 387 -2.38 14.98 17.83
N TRP A 388 -3.30 14.01 18.02
CA TRP A 388 -3.66 12.89 17.14
C TRP A 388 -2.83 11.59 17.16
N VAL A 389 -3.34 10.62 17.94
CA VAL A 389 -3.59 9.23 17.50
C VAL A 389 -5.05 8.95 17.84
N PHE A 390 -5.97 9.19 16.91
CA PHE A 390 -7.35 8.70 17.06
C PHE A 390 -7.35 7.20 16.75
N MET A 391 -7.07 6.42 17.79
CA MET A 391 -7.60 5.09 17.94
C MET A 391 -8.44 5.14 19.20
N ASP A 392 -9.75 5.07 19.03
CA ASP A 392 -10.64 4.84 20.15
C ASP A 392 -10.37 3.40 20.63
N SER A 393 -9.81 3.27 21.83
CA SER A 393 -9.57 1.99 22.49
C SER A 393 -10.86 1.20 22.76
N SER A 394 -12.04 1.83 22.63
CA SER A 394 -13.33 1.14 22.74
C SER A 394 -13.55 0.08 21.65
N ALA A 395 -12.85 0.16 20.52
CA ALA A 395 -12.97 -0.78 19.39
C ALA A 395 -12.59 -2.24 19.75
N PHE A 396 -11.69 -2.40 20.71
CA PHE A 396 -11.20 -3.72 21.14
C PHE A 396 -11.77 -4.15 22.50
N GLY A 397 -12.57 -3.28 23.14
CA GLY A 397 -13.18 -3.52 24.46
C GLY A 397 -14.57 -4.15 24.42
N VAL A 398 -15.10 -4.49 23.24
CA VAL A 398 -16.44 -5.12 23.08
C VAL A 398 -16.33 -6.61 22.71
N MET A 399 -15.28 -7.28 23.19
CA MET A 399 -15.29 -8.74 23.34
C MET A 399 -15.52 -9.08 24.82
N GLY A 400 -16.77 -8.89 25.25
CA GLY A 400 -17.32 -9.41 26.50
C GLY A 400 -18.58 -10.20 26.20
#